data_AF-A0A8C7G7L0-F1
#
_entry.id   AF-A0A8C7G7L0-F1
#
_cell.length_a   1.000
_cell.length_b   1.000
_cell.length_c   1.000
_cell.angle_alpha   90.00
_cell.angle_beta   90.00
_cell.angle_gamma   90.00
#
_symmetry.space_group_name_H-M   'P 1'
#
loop_
_entity.id
_entity.type
_entity.pdbx_description
1 polymer ?
#
loop_
_entity_poly.entity_id
_entity_poly.type
_entity_poly.pdbx_seq_one_letter_code
_entity_poly.pdbx_strand_id
1 'polypeptide(L)' 'RFTPRGWEMQRRKDEKDANYSQFLANVQDNKLREVLERQKKNKAHCGFRRFWGVRGKYTKAIGRSGRVVGMSKKK' A
#
# COMPACT_ATOMS: atom_id res chain seq x y z
N ARG A 1 -6.39 -9.95 -32.47
CA ARG A 1 -5.34 -9.72 -31.44
C ARG A 1 -5.98 -8.92 -30.31
N PHE A 2 -5.91 -9.40 -29.06
CA PHE A 2 -6.46 -8.69 -27.91
C PHE A 2 -5.40 -7.71 -27.40
N THR A 3 -5.60 -6.42 -27.65
CA THR A 3 -4.78 -5.35 -27.07
C THR A 3 -5.49 -4.82 -25.82
N PRO A 4 -4.97 -5.08 -24.61
CA PRO A 4 -5.63 -4.64 -23.39
C PRO A 4 -5.63 -3.11 -23.30
N ARG A 5 -6.74 -2.52 -22.85
CA ARG A 5 -6.86 -1.07 -22.73
C ARG A 5 -6.13 -0.57 -21.49
N GLY A 6 -5.66 0.67 -21.50
CA GLY A 6 -4.91 1.27 -20.38
C GLY A 6 -5.65 1.29 -19.03
N TRP A 7 -6.97 1.15 -19.03
CA TRP A 7 -7.75 1.04 -17.80
C TRP A 7 -7.79 -0.38 -17.22
N GLU A 8 -7.54 -1.43 -18.00
CA GLU A 8 -7.49 -2.82 -17.48
C GLU A 8 -6.16 -3.13 -16.77
N MET A 9 -5.22 -2.18 -16.79
CA MET A 9 -3.89 -2.31 -16.20
C MET A 9 -3.91 -2.11 -14.68
N GLN A 10 -3.19 -2.96 -13.96
CA GLN A 10 -3.10 -2.96 -12.49
C GLN A 10 -2.39 -1.72 -11.95
N ARG A 11 -1.33 -1.25 -12.63
CA ARG A 11 -0.77 0.08 -12.40
C ARG A 11 -0.95 0.97 -13.62
N ARG A 12 -1.39 2.19 -13.32
CA ARG A 12 -1.59 3.26 -14.29
C ARG A 12 -0.72 4.44 -13.87
N LYS A 13 -0.05 5.06 -14.84
CA LYS A 13 0.82 6.24 -14.63
C LYS A 13 1.81 6.03 -13.49
N ASP A 14 2.74 5.12 -13.72
CA ASP A 14 3.79 4.85 -12.74
C ASP A 14 4.65 6.12 -12.51
N GLU A 15 5.02 6.40 -11.26
CA GLU A 15 5.67 7.68 -10.91
C GLU A 15 7.10 7.80 -11.46
N LYS A 16 7.75 6.67 -11.78
CA LYS A 16 9.09 6.62 -12.39
C LYS A 16 9.05 6.61 -13.91
N ASP A 17 8.24 5.72 -14.48
CA ASP A 17 8.31 5.41 -15.91
C ASP A 17 7.13 5.99 -16.71
N ALA A 18 6.17 6.66 -16.06
CA ALA A 18 4.91 7.18 -16.63
C ALA A 18 4.04 6.17 -17.40
N ASN A 19 4.48 4.93 -17.52
CA ASN A 19 3.85 3.88 -18.32
C ASN A 19 2.76 3.12 -17.58
N TYR A 20 1.92 2.44 -18.36
CA TYR A 20 0.90 1.51 -17.88
C TYR A 20 1.49 0.10 -17.90
N SER A 21 1.40 -0.62 -16.77
CA SER A 21 2.01 -1.94 -16.65
C SER A 21 1.10 -2.94 -15.92
N GLN A 22 1.18 -4.20 -16.38
CA GLN A 22 0.71 -5.37 -15.64
C GLN A 22 1.92 -6.01 -14.95
N PHE A 23 1.73 -6.46 -13.72
CA PHE A 23 2.79 -7.14 -12.98
C PHE A 23 2.56 -8.64 -12.96
N LEU A 24 3.67 -9.36 -13.04
CA LEU A 24 3.75 -10.76 -12.63
C LEU A 24 3.97 -10.81 -11.10
N ALA A 25 3.54 -11.91 -10.46
CA ALA A 25 3.41 -12.01 -9.00
C ALA A 25 4.63 -11.47 -8.21
N ASN A 26 5.84 -11.92 -8.55
CA ASN A 26 7.05 -11.53 -7.80
C ASN A 26 7.39 -10.03 -7.92
N VAL A 27 7.04 -9.39 -9.04
CA VAL A 27 7.28 -7.96 -9.26
C VAL A 27 6.27 -7.11 -8.47
N GLN A 28 5.07 -7.64 -8.24
CA GLN A 28 4.00 -6.96 -7.51
C GLN A 28 4.38 -6.66 -6.06
N ASP A 29 4.96 -7.65 -5.36
CA ASP A 29 5.35 -7.49 -3.95
C ASP A 29 6.45 -6.45 -3.76
N ASN A 30 7.47 -6.47 -4.63
CA ASN A 30 8.57 -5.50 -4.61
C ASN A 30 8.04 -4.08 -4.81
N LYS A 31 7.13 -3.91 -5.78
CA LYS A 31 6.51 -2.61 -6.08
C LYS A 31 5.60 -2.11 -4.95
N LEU A 32 4.89 -2.99 -4.25
CA LEU A 32 4.08 -2.62 -3.08
C LEU A 32 4.96 -2.18 -1.90
N ARG A 33 6.08 -2.87 -1.67
CA ARG A 33 7.03 -2.52 -0.60
C ARG A 33 7.65 -1.14 -0.81
N GLU A 34 8.11 -0.84 -2.02
CA GLU A 34 8.71 0.47 -2.33
C GLU A 34 7.74 1.64 -2.06
N VAL A 35 6.47 1.48 -2.46
CA VAL A 35 5.44 2.51 -2.24
C VAL A 35 5.16 2.73 -0.76
N LEU A 36 5.13 1.67 0.04
CA LEU A 36 4.88 1.76 1.48
C LEU A 36 6.04 2.41 2.22
N GLU A 37 7.28 2.05 1.90
CA GLU A 37 8.46 2.67 2.50
C GLU A 37 8.58 4.15 2.12
N ARG A 38 8.23 4.52 0.88
CA ARG A 38 8.15 5.92 0.45
C ARG A 38 7.13 6.71 1.27
N GLN A 39 5.92 6.18 1.46
CA GLN A 39 4.88 6.83 2.27
C GLN A 39 5.29 6.97 3.73
N LYS A 40 5.99 5.98 4.28
CA LYS A 40 6.53 6.02 5.65
C LYS A 40 7.61 7.10 5.80
N LYS A 41 8.54 7.20 4.84
CA LYS A 41 9.59 8.24 4.82
C LYS A 41 9.01 9.64 4.74
N ASN A 42 7.99 9.84 3.91
CA ASN A 42 7.29 11.12 3.75
C ASN A 42 6.35 11.45 4.94
N LYS A 43 6.35 10.63 5.99
CA LYS A 43 5.49 10.75 7.17
C LYS A 43 3.99 10.83 6.85
N ALA A 44 3.56 10.20 5.76
CA ALA A 44 2.17 10.18 5.38
C ALA A 44 1.38 9.30 6.37
N HIS A 45 0.26 9.82 6.87
CA HIS A 45 -0.61 9.12 7.82
C HIS A 45 -1.09 7.76 7.28
N CYS A 46 -1.37 7.68 5.98
CA CYS A 46 -1.74 6.43 5.31
C CYS A 46 -0.63 5.37 5.37
N GLY A 47 0.64 5.76 5.25
CA GLY A 47 1.80 4.87 5.31
C GLY A 47 2.01 4.28 6.69
N PHE A 48 2.02 5.13 7.74
CA PHE A 48 2.13 4.67 9.12
C PHE A 48 0.96 3.79 9.54
N ARG A 49 -0.26 4.14 9.12
CA ARG A 49 -1.43 3.31 9.39
C ARG A 49 -1.36 1.95 8.74
N ARG A 50 -0.84 1.87 7.50
CA ARG A 50 -0.62 0.58 6.83
C ARG A 50 0.41 -0.27 7.58
N PHE A 51 1.49 0.36 8.06
CA PHE A 51 2.53 -0.30 8.85
C PHE A 51 1.98 -0.88 10.16
N TRP A 52 1.11 -0.13 10.86
CA TRP A 52 0.47 -0.61 12.09
C TRP A 52 -0.78 -1.46 11.85
N GLY A 53 -1.19 -1.71 10.61
CA GLY A 53 -2.39 -2.51 10.30
C GLY A 53 -3.73 -1.80 10.56
N VAL A 54 -3.72 -0.49 10.80
CA VAL A 54 -4.93 0.30 11.04
C VAL A 54 -5.55 0.72 9.70
N ARG A 55 -6.74 0.21 9.38
CA ARG A 55 -7.52 0.61 8.19
C ARG A 55 -8.81 1.30 8.61
N GLY A 56 -9.18 2.36 7.89
CA GLY A 56 -10.43 3.09 8.09
C GLY A 56 -10.35 4.24 9.11
N LYS A 57 -11.52 4.83 9.38
CA LYS A 57 -11.68 6.02 10.24
C LYS A 57 -11.69 5.67 11.72
N TYR A 58 -12.43 4.63 12.10
CA TYR A 58 -12.57 4.20 13.49
C TYR A 58 -11.35 3.37 13.92
N THR A 59 -10.70 3.75 15.02
CA THR A 59 -9.46 3.11 15.51
C THR A 59 -9.63 2.31 16.79
N LYS A 60 -10.72 2.53 17.55
CA LYS A 60 -11.00 1.83 18.82
C LYS A 60 -11.71 0.48 18.64
N ALA A 61 -12.64 0.39 17.70
CA ALA A 61 -13.59 -0.73 17.61
C ALA A 61 -13.29 -1.74 16.49
N ILE A 62 -12.31 -1.45 15.62
CA ILE A 62 -11.92 -2.30 14.49
C ILE A 62 -10.73 -3.19 14.90
N GLY A 63 -10.69 -4.45 14.42
CA GLY A 63 -9.55 -5.36 14.65
C GLY A 63 -9.64 -6.20 15.92
N ARG A 64 -10.84 -6.54 16.38
CA ARG A 64 -11.10 -7.25 17.66
C ARG A 64 -10.68 -8.72 17.69
N SER A 65 -10.25 -9.30 16.56
CA SER A 65 -9.84 -10.70 16.46
C SER A 65 -8.38 -10.79 16.00
N GLY A 66 -7.49 -11.23 16.89
CA GLY A 66 -6.18 -11.78 16.53
C GLY A 66 -4.92 -10.99 16.90
N ARG A 67 -4.91 -9.65 16.96
CA ARG A 67 -3.68 -8.88 17.31
C ARG A 67 -3.99 -7.54 17.99
N VAL A 68 -3.18 -7.18 18.99
CA VAL A 68 -3.17 -5.84 19.58
C VAL A 68 -2.56 -4.87 18.56
N VAL A 69 -3.33 -3.86 18.15
CA VAL A 69 -2.98 -2.96 17.05
C VAL A 69 -2.62 -1.58 17.60
N GLY A 70 -1.53 -0.97 17.12
CA GLY A 70 -1.22 0.44 17.40
C GLY A 70 -0.62 0.75 18.78
N MET A 71 -0.08 -0.23 19.51
CA MET A 71 0.69 0.03 20.73
C MET A 71 2.15 0.35 20.41
N SER A 72 2.49 1.64 20.35
CA SER A 72 3.87 2.09 20.50
C SER A 72 4.00 2.86 21.81
N LYS A 73 4.86 2.38 22.72
CA LYS A 73 5.27 3.17 23.87
C LYS A 73 6.41 4.08 23.41
N LYS A 74 6.30 5.38 23.66
CA LYS A 74 7.48 6.25 23.63
C LYS A 74 8.25 5.96 24.93
N LYS A 75 9.56 5.72 24.81
CA LYS A 75 10.42 5.54 25.98
C LYS A 75 10.56 6.88 26.70
#